data_AF-A0AAW5VH28-F1
#
_entry.id   AF-A0AAW5VH28-F1
#
_cell.length_a   1.000
_cell.length_b   1.000
_cell.length_c   1.000
_cell.angle_alpha   90.00
_cell.angle_beta   90.00
_cell.angle_gamma   90.00
#
_symmetry.space_group_name_H-M   'P 1'
#
loop_
_entity.id
_entity.type
_entity.pdbx_description
1 polymer ?
#
loop_
_entity_poly.entity_id
_entity_poly.type
_entity_poly.pdbx_seq_one_letter_code
_entity_poly.pdbx_strand_id
1 'polypeptide(L)'
;MEDKKKFNPSPFVEIRDPQLNVSELMQEIESKIPLDPSQAANWLELTKLSYKPESPQGFRKFDPAGTAHLFEKGISSPKFSNPKFWFIKGPIKYLLSRLISVYGLIDKKLSENRIRAFFSVLHELVRLGKRIEQIENRFDGFFRDHLLQTTSNSLPNFGWAANSYFIDAGSNPAWKVALEDISQTKEILVLFPEWGDILKQLSILKIPFQSITSDENEFRFIQSKITATVRLENQLFPLRNILNQATDILVYLPLNRFPSFWIEKLFAEISDSLAEGNHLYFSVAIKSNHSNRPFSDLQVSEIDLNKLPSYLETLGFKKVRDLSTTEDTKVFRYTKLDT
;
A
#
# COMPACT_ATOMS: atom_id res chain seq x y z
N MET A 1 16.64 57.91 7.55
CA MET A 1 17.86 57.16 7.87
C MET A 1 17.41 56.08 8.85
N GLU A 2 17.46 54.77 8.64
CA GLU A 2 17.78 53.87 7.54
C GLU A 2 17.04 52.58 7.92
N ASP A 3 16.12 52.14 7.08
CA ASP A 3 15.37 50.91 7.25
C ASP A 3 16.23 49.72 6.80
N LYS A 4 16.45 48.76 7.71
CA LYS A 4 17.09 47.47 7.39
C LYS A 4 16.18 46.66 6.47
N LYS A 5 16.42 46.75 5.16
CA LYS A 5 15.83 45.83 4.17
C LYS A 5 16.48 44.45 4.25
N LYS A 6 15.61 43.46 4.34
CA LYS A 6 15.87 42.02 4.33
C LYS A 6 16.64 41.61 3.07
N PHE A 7 17.64 40.76 3.29
CA PHE A 7 18.37 40.03 2.25
C PHE A 7 17.42 38.99 1.62
N ASN A 8 17.11 39.12 0.34
CA ASN A 8 16.52 38.05 -0.48
C ASN A 8 17.62 37.54 -1.42
N PRO A 9 17.94 36.23 -1.45
CA PRO A 9 18.81 35.69 -2.49
C PRO A 9 18.09 35.72 -3.85
N SER A 10 18.79 36.19 -4.88
CA SER A 10 18.32 36.24 -6.26
C SER A 10 18.06 34.83 -6.82
N PRO A 11 16.94 34.58 -7.50
CA PRO A 11 16.73 33.34 -8.23
C PRO A 11 17.53 33.38 -9.54
N PHE A 12 18.12 32.22 -9.88
CA PHE A 12 18.58 31.77 -11.19
C PHE A 12 18.98 32.84 -12.23
N VAL A 13 20.26 32.86 -12.57
CA VAL A 13 20.77 33.52 -13.78
C VAL A 13 20.10 32.87 -15.00
N GLU A 14 19.15 33.58 -15.59
CA GLU A 14 18.54 33.25 -16.87
C GLU A 14 19.62 33.39 -17.96
N ILE A 15 20.15 32.28 -18.46
CA ILE A 15 21.01 32.27 -19.65
C ILE A 15 20.09 32.56 -20.84
N ARG A 16 20.04 33.82 -21.29
CA ARG A 16 19.32 34.21 -22.51
C ARG A 16 20.24 34.05 -23.70
N ASP A 17 20.06 32.96 -24.44
CA ASP A 17 20.64 32.80 -25.77
C ASP A 17 19.71 33.49 -26.79
N PRO A 18 20.12 34.57 -27.46
CA PRO A 18 19.26 35.36 -28.35
C PRO A 18 18.81 34.63 -29.63
N GLN A 19 19.32 33.41 -29.87
CA GLN A 19 18.89 32.57 -30.99
C GLN A 19 17.77 31.59 -30.64
N LEU A 20 17.44 31.43 -29.36
CA LEU A 20 16.39 30.52 -28.91
C LEU A 20 15.09 31.29 -28.67
N ASN A 21 14.21 31.27 -29.67
CA ASN A 21 12.87 31.82 -29.52
C ASN A 21 12.02 30.88 -28.66
N VAL A 22 11.99 31.15 -27.35
CA VAL A 22 11.32 30.31 -26.33
C VAL A 22 9.85 30.07 -26.67
N SER A 23 9.18 31.01 -27.34
CA SER A 23 7.79 30.83 -27.78
C SER A 23 7.64 29.79 -28.88
N GLU A 24 8.57 29.70 -29.83
CA GLU A 24 8.54 28.68 -30.89
C GLU A 24 8.82 27.29 -30.31
N LEU A 25 9.77 27.19 -29.39
CA LEU A 25 10.03 25.93 -28.67
C LEU A 25 8.84 25.49 -27.82
N MET A 26 8.17 26.42 -27.13
CA MET A 26 6.95 26.11 -26.39
C MET A 26 5.82 25.69 -27.32
N GLN A 27 5.65 26.34 -28.47
CA GLN A 27 4.68 25.91 -29.48
C GLN A 27 4.99 24.51 -30.04
N GLU A 28 6.26 24.20 -30.28
CA GLU A 28 6.67 22.89 -30.76
C GLU A 28 6.44 21.81 -29.68
N ILE A 29 6.70 22.12 -28.41
CA ILE A 29 6.44 21.23 -27.27
C ILE A 29 4.94 21.05 -27.06
N GLU A 30 4.15 22.11 -27.05
CA GLU A 30 2.68 22.07 -26.91
C GLU A 30 2.03 21.32 -28.08
N SER A 31 2.55 21.46 -29.31
CA SER A 31 2.07 20.70 -30.47
C SER A 31 2.37 19.20 -30.41
N LYS A 32 3.39 18.80 -29.62
CA LYS A 32 3.79 17.41 -29.38
C LYS A 32 3.15 16.82 -28.13
N ILE A 33 2.51 17.63 -27.29
CA ILE A 33 1.68 17.18 -26.18
C ILE A 33 0.29 16.90 -26.75
N PRO A 34 -0.14 15.63 -26.89
CA PRO A 34 -1.48 15.33 -27.37
C PRO A 34 -2.50 15.90 -26.37
N LEU A 35 -3.19 16.96 -26.78
CA LEU A 35 -4.32 17.50 -26.02
C LEU A 35 -5.55 16.62 -26.23
N ASP A 36 -6.16 16.29 -25.11
CA ASP A 36 -7.44 15.62 -24.89
C ASP A 36 -7.45 14.08 -25.01
N PRO A 37 -7.35 13.35 -23.89
CA PRO A 37 -7.48 11.90 -23.87
C PRO A 37 -8.96 11.51 -23.75
N SER A 38 -9.82 12.00 -24.65
CA SER A 38 -11.25 11.64 -24.67
C SER A 38 -11.56 10.46 -25.60
N GLN A 39 -10.58 9.99 -26.38
CA GLN A 39 -10.74 8.84 -27.28
C GLN A 39 -10.22 7.55 -26.64
N ALA A 40 -11.12 6.57 -26.45
CA ALA A 40 -10.81 5.23 -25.94
C ALA A 40 -9.66 4.50 -26.67
N ALA A 41 -9.39 4.87 -27.93
CA ALA A 41 -8.27 4.35 -28.72
C ALA A 41 -6.89 4.76 -28.19
N ASN A 42 -6.74 6.02 -27.75
CA ASN A 42 -5.47 6.53 -27.20
C ASN A 42 -5.20 5.96 -25.79
N TRP A 43 -6.25 5.60 -25.05
CA TRP A 43 -6.13 4.88 -23.76
C TRP A 43 -5.70 3.42 -23.93
N LEU A 44 -6.13 2.76 -25.01
CA LEU A 44 -5.63 1.45 -25.39
C LEU A 44 -4.15 1.47 -25.79
N GLU A 45 -3.61 2.61 -26.20
CA GLU A 45 -2.17 2.78 -26.41
C GLU A 45 -1.41 3.04 -25.10
N LEU A 46 -2.00 3.78 -24.16
CA LEU A 46 -1.43 3.96 -22.81
C LEU A 46 -1.38 2.66 -21.99
N THR A 47 -2.34 1.76 -22.16
CA THR A 47 -2.27 0.40 -21.58
C THR A 47 -1.26 -0.51 -22.29
N LYS A 48 -0.86 -0.18 -23.52
CA LYS A 48 0.28 -0.81 -24.22
C LYS A 48 1.63 -0.19 -23.86
N LEU A 49 1.63 0.96 -23.18
CA LEU A 49 2.80 1.48 -22.46
C LEU A 49 3.00 0.73 -21.13
N SER A 50 2.74 -0.58 -21.10
CA SER A 50 3.37 -1.44 -20.12
C SER A 50 4.88 -1.26 -20.28
N TYR A 51 5.54 -0.99 -19.16
CA TYR A 51 6.99 -0.76 -19.05
C TYR A 51 7.74 -1.47 -20.17
N LYS A 52 8.33 -0.69 -21.08
CA LYS A 52 9.30 -1.24 -22.04
C LYS A 52 10.26 -2.10 -21.21
N PRO A 53 10.41 -3.40 -21.51
CA PRO A 53 11.34 -4.21 -20.77
C PRO A 53 12.70 -3.51 -20.84
N GLU A 54 13.32 -3.33 -19.68
CA GLU A 54 14.66 -2.75 -19.58
C GLU A 54 15.57 -3.42 -20.61
N SER A 55 16.43 -2.60 -21.21
CA SER A 55 17.29 -2.91 -22.37
C SER A 55 17.78 -4.37 -22.47
N PRO A 56 18.04 -4.90 -23.68
CA PRO A 56 18.51 -6.28 -23.88
C PRO A 56 19.82 -6.63 -23.16
N GLN A 57 20.54 -5.65 -22.59
CA GLN A 57 21.70 -5.88 -21.73
C GLN A 57 21.34 -6.31 -20.30
N GLY A 58 20.14 -5.98 -19.80
CA GLY A 58 19.60 -6.44 -18.51
C GLY A 58 19.19 -7.92 -18.51
N PHE A 59 19.09 -8.54 -19.70
CA PHE A 59 18.78 -9.96 -19.89
C PHE A 59 20.01 -10.88 -19.93
N ARG A 60 21.16 -10.48 -19.38
CA ARG A 60 22.10 -11.50 -18.90
C ARG A 60 21.44 -12.18 -17.71
N LYS A 61 20.58 -13.17 -18.00
CA LYS A 61 20.00 -14.09 -17.03
C LYS A 61 21.13 -14.49 -16.11
N PHE A 62 21.06 -14.01 -14.87
CA PHE A 62 22.03 -14.32 -13.85
C PHE A 62 22.12 -15.85 -13.78
N ASP A 63 23.25 -16.42 -14.20
CA ASP A 63 23.46 -17.86 -14.23
C ASP A 63 23.94 -18.30 -12.85
N PRO A 64 23.05 -18.89 -12.01
CA PRO A 64 23.40 -19.26 -10.66
C PRO A 64 24.43 -20.39 -10.65
N ALA A 65 24.40 -21.27 -11.67
CA ALA A 65 25.34 -22.38 -11.80
C ALA A 65 26.72 -21.86 -12.22
N GLY A 66 26.78 -20.97 -13.21
CA GLY A 66 28.02 -20.32 -13.64
C GLY A 66 28.69 -19.50 -12.54
N THR A 67 27.88 -18.80 -11.73
CA THR A 67 28.39 -17.99 -10.61
C THR A 67 28.79 -18.87 -9.41
N ALA A 68 28.03 -19.93 -9.11
CA ALA A 68 28.40 -20.91 -8.08
C ALA A 68 29.72 -21.62 -8.42
N HIS A 69 29.94 -21.95 -9.70
CA HIS A 69 31.19 -22.58 -10.16
C HIS A 69 32.43 -21.68 -9.96
N LEU A 70 32.28 -20.35 -9.93
CA LEU A 70 33.38 -19.44 -9.56
C LEU A 70 33.76 -19.54 -8.07
N PHE A 71 32.83 -19.95 -7.22
CA PHE A 71 33.08 -20.20 -5.79
C PHE A 71 33.53 -21.64 -5.50
N GLU A 72 33.30 -22.59 -6.41
CA GLU A 72 33.73 -23.99 -6.28
C GLU A 72 35.19 -24.23 -6.71
N LYS A 73 35.81 -23.32 -7.46
CA LYS A 73 37.23 -23.43 -7.85
C LYS A 73 38.15 -23.27 -6.63
N GLY A 74 38.30 -24.36 -5.88
CA GLY A 74 39.28 -24.47 -4.81
C GLY A 74 40.72 -24.39 -5.33
N ILE A 75 41.64 -24.02 -4.45
CA ILE A 75 43.07 -23.95 -4.76
C ILE A 75 43.58 -25.37 -5.04
N SER A 76 43.93 -25.66 -6.30
CA SER A 76 44.57 -26.92 -6.66
C SER A 76 45.95 -27.01 -6.04
N SER A 77 46.35 -28.20 -5.56
CA SER A 77 47.69 -28.40 -5.03
C SER A 77 48.75 -28.08 -6.09
N PRO A 78 49.86 -27.41 -5.71
CA PRO A 78 50.92 -27.08 -6.66
C PRO A 78 51.52 -28.37 -7.22
N LYS A 79 51.63 -28.46 -8.55
CA LYS A 79 52.29 -29.58 -9.21
C LYS A 79 53.78 -29.49 -8.94
N PHE A 80 54.27 -30.21 -7.93
CA PHE A 80 55.70 -30.31 -7.59
C PHE A 80 56.55 -31.01 -8.67
N SER A 81 55.95 -31.37 -9.81
CA SER A 81 56.66 -31.77 -11.03
C SER A 81 57.11 -30.58 -11.90
N ASN A 82 56.70 -29.35 -11.56
CA ASN A 82 57.14 -28.14 -12.25
C ASN A 82 58.62 -27.85 -11.90
N PRO A 83 59.48 -27.54 -12.89
CA PRO A 83 60.90 -27.24 -12.67
C PRO A 83 61.16 -26.14 -11.62
N LYS A 84 60.21 -25.22 -11.41
CA LYS A 84 60.29 -24.17 -10.39
C LYS A 84 60.14 -24.65 -8.94
N PHE A 85 59.71 -25.89 -8.69
CA PHE A 85 59.51 -26.43 -7.33
C PHE A 85 60.24 -27.76 -7.10
N TRP A 86 61.13 -28.15 -8.02
CA TRP A 86 61.84 -29.43 -7.99
C TRP A 86 62.84 -29.54 -6.82
N PHE A 87 63.25 -28.41 -6.23
CA PHE A 87 64.12 -28.34 -5.06
C PHE A 87 63.41 -28.74 -3.74
N ILE A 88 62.07 -28.80 -3.73
CA ILE A 88 61.30 -29.20 -2.54
C ILE A 88 61.16 -30.73 -2.54
N LYS A 89 62.05 -31.43 -1.84
CA LYS A 89 62.08 -32.90 -1.73
C LYS A 89 61.89 -33.38 -0.28
N GLY A 90 61.46 -34.64 -0.14
CA GLY A 90 61.43 -35.35 1.15
C GLY A 90 60.39 -34.80 2.15
N PRO A 91 60.72 -34.72 3.45
CA PRO A 91 59.74 -34.45 4.52
C PRO A 91 59.11 -33.06 4.42
N ILE A 92 59.82 -32.08 3.85
CA ILE A 92 59.30 -30.72 3.61
C ILE A 92 58.18 -30.73 2.57
N LYS A 93 58.31 -31.52 1.50
CA LYS A 93 57.26 -31.74 0.50
C LYS A 93 56.01 -32.35 1.15
N TYR A 94 56.19 -33.31 2.05
CA TYR A 94 55.09 -33.93 2.78
C TYR A 94 54.37 -32.90 3.68
N LEU A 95 55.11 -32.08 4.41
CA LEU A 95 54.54 -31.07 5.31
C LEU A 95 53.77 -29.99 4.54
N LEU A 96 54.33 -29.48 3.44
CA LEU A 96 53.65 -28.55 2.52
C LEU A 96 52.40 -29.17 1.91
N SER A 97 52.47 -30.42 1.45
CA SER A 97 51.30 -31.10 0.89
C SER A 97 50.17 -31.26 1.92
N ARG A 98 50.53 -31.52 3.19
CA ARG A 98 49.58 -31.68 4.29
C ARG A 98 48.97 -30.35 4.74
N LEU A 99 49.76 -29.27 4.76
CA LEU A 99 49.25 -27.93 5.02
C LEU A 99 48.29 -27.46 3.93
N ILE A 100 48.64 -27.68 2.66
CA ILE A 100 47.80 -27.34 1.51
C ILE A 100 46.52 -28.20 1.50
N SER A 101 46.59 -29.48 1.90
CA SER A 101 45.39 -30.32 2.00
C SER A 101 44.46 -29.88 3.13
N VAL A 102 45.01 -29.50 4.29
CA VAL A 102 44.20 -28.96 5.41
C VAL A 102 43.58 -27.62 5.03
N TYR A 103 44.36 -26.73 4.40
CA TYR A 103 43.87 -25.46 3.91
C TYR A 103 42.78 -25.64 2.84
N GLY A 104 42.94 -26.59 1.92
CA GLY A 104 41.93 -26.93 0.90
C GLY A 104 40.63 -27.47 1.49
N LEU A 105 40.69 -28.21 2.62
CA LEU A 105 39.49 -28.66 3.33
C LEU A 105 38.77 -27.50 4.04
N ILE A 106 39.52 -26.55 4.61
CA ILE A 106 38.96 -25.33 5.23
C ILE A 106 38.31 -24.44 4.16
N ASP A 107 39.00 -24.21 3.05
CA ASP A 107 38.50 -23.42 1.92
C ASP A 107 37.24 -24.05 1.31
N LYS A 108 37.21 -25.37 1.13
CA LYS A 108 36.03 -26.11 0.66
C LYS A 108 34.83 -26.00 1.60
N LYS A 109 35.04 -26.02 2.92
CA LYS A 109 33.95 -25.83 3.90
C LYS A 109 33.45 -24.38 3.93
N LEU A 110 34.35 -23.41 3.78
CA LEU A 110 33.98 -22.00 3.69
C LEU A 110 33.25 -21.69 2.37
N SER A 111 33.65 -22.30 1.26
CA SER A 111 32.96 -22.16 -0.02
C SER A 111 31.56 -22.79 0.02
N GLU A 112 31.39 -23.96 0.63
CA GLU A 112 30.07 -24.57 0.80
C GLU A 112 29.12 -23.69 1.62
N ASN A 113 29.57 -23.11 2.73
CA ASN A 113 28.77 -22.18 3.52
C ASN A 113 28.45 -20.89 2.76
N ARG A 114 29.40 -20.36 1.98
CA ARG A 114 29.16 -19.20 1.10
C ARG A 114 28.14 -19.51 0.00
N ILE A 115 28.22 -20.67 -0.62
CA ILE A 115 27.27 -21.13 -1.64
C ILE A 115 25.87 -21.30 -1.04
N ARG A 116 25.74 -21.87 0.16
CA ARG A 116 24.45 -21.95 0.86
C ARG A 116 23.88 -20.57 1.20
N ALA A 117 24.70 -19.66 1.72
CA ALA A 117 24.27 -18.29 1.98
C ALA A 117 23.83 -17.59 0.69
N PHE A 118 24.58 -17.78 -0.40
CA PHE A 118 24.25 -17.26 -1.72
C PHE A 118 22.88 -17.76 -2.22
N PHE A 119 22.63 -19.07 -2.18
CA PHE A 119 21.32 -19.64 -2.57
C PHE A 119 20.18 -19.22 -1.65
N SER A 120 20.44 -19.05 -0.34
CA SER A 120 19.45 -18.54 0.61
C SER A 120 19.03 -17.11 0.26
N VAL A 121 19.99 -16.24 -0.07
CA VAL A 121 19.72 -14.87 -0.51
C VAL A 121 18.99 -14.85 -1.84
N LEU A 122 19.40 -15.69 -2.80
CA LEU A 122 18.74 -15.80 -4.10
C LEU A 122 17.28 -16.25 -3.95
N HIS A 123 17.02 -17.23 -3.09
CA HIS A 123 15.66 -17.68 -2.80
C HIS A 123 14.78 -16.57 -2.22
N GLU A 124 15.30 -15.77 -1.28
CA GLU A 124 14.59 -14.61 -0.74
C GLU A 124 14.35 -13.54 -1.82
N LEU A 125 15.33 -13.25 -2.68
CA LEU A 125 15.15 -12.30 -3.79
C LEU A 125 14.06 -12.75 -4.77
N VAL A 126 14.04 -14.03 -5.14
CA VAL A 126 12.98 -14.60 -6.01
C VAL A 126 11.62 -14.53 -5.33
N ARG A 127 11.56 -14.84 -4.04
CA ARG A 127 10.33 -14.75 -3.24
C ARG A 127 9.81 -13.31 -3.16
N LEU A 128 10.70 -12.34 -3.00
CA LEU A 128 10.36 -10.91 -2.99
C LEU A 128 9.88 -10.45 -4.37
N GLY A 129 10.57 -10.83 -5.45
CA GLY A 129 10.15 -10.49 -6.81
C GLY A 129 8.73 -10.97 -7.12
N LYS A 130 8.39 -12.21 -6.74
CA LYS A 130 7.02 -12.74 -6.89
C LYS A 130 5.98 -11.97 -6.07
N ARG A 131 6.35 -11.51 -4.88
CA ARG A 131 5.44 -10.68 -4.05
C ARG A 131 5.18 -9.33 -4.70
N ILE A 132 6.21 -8.70 -5.25
CA ILE A 132 6.09 -7.42 -5.96
C ILE A 132 5.19 -7.57 -7.18
N GLU A 133 5.45 -8.59 -8.02
CA GLU A 133 4.63 -8.88 -9.21
C GLU A 133 3.15 -9.13 -8.85
N GLN A 134 2.88 -9.81 -7.73
CA GLN A 134 1.51 -10.00 -7.24
C GLN A 134 0.84 -8.70 -6.79
N ILE A 135 1.60 -7.79 -6.17
CA ILE A 135 1.10 -6.48 -5.75
C ILE A 135 0.82 -5.62 -6.98
N GLU A 136 1.73 -5.57 -7.95
CA GLU A 136 1.58 -4.84 -9.21
C GLU A 136 0.33 -5.30 -9.98
N ASN A 137 0.16 -6.61 -10.18
CA ASN A 137 -1.03 -7.15 -10.86
C ASN A 137 -2.34 -6.81 -10.15
N ARG A 138 -2.34 -6.77 -8.81
CA ARG A 138 -3.51 -6.38 -8.01
C ARG A 138 -3.78 -4.89 -8.11
N PHE A 139 -2.73 -4.08 -8.14
CA PHE A 139 -2.82 -2.63 -8.29
C PHE A 139 -3.34 -2.25 -9.68
N ASP A 140 -2.84 -2.90 -10.74
CA ASP A 140 -3.34 -2.74 -12.10
C ASP A 140 -4.82 -3.14 -12.21
N GLY A 141 -5.21 -4.24 -11.56
CA GLY A 141 -6.61 -4.64 -11.45
C GLY A 141 -7.47 -3.57 -10.75
N PHE A 142 -7.00 -3.05 -9.62
CA PHE A 142 -7.69 -1.98 -8.89
C PHE A 142 -7.84 -0.71 -9.74
N PHE A 143 -6.77 -0.26 -10.41
CA PHE A 143 -6.81 0.90 -11.29
C PHE A 143 -7.82 0.71 -12.43
N ARG A 144 -7.76 -0.44 -13.12
CA ARG A 144 -8.64 -0.73 -14.24
C ARG A 144 -10.10 -0.84 -13.82
N ASP A 145 -10.37 -1.53 -12.72
CA ASP A 145 -11.72 -1.94 -12.36
C ASP A 145 -12.44 -0.88 -11.51
N HIS A 146 -11.70 0.01 -10.82
CA HIS A 146 -12.29 0.98 -9.89
C HIS A 146 -11.92 2.46 -10.15
N LEU A 147 -10.76 2.77 -10.73
CA LEU A 147 -10.39 4.16 -11.03
C LEU A 147 -10.77 4.58 -12.46
N LEU A 148 -10.65 3.67 -13.43
CA LEU A 148 -11.03 3.94 -14.82
C LEU A 148 -12.53 3.82 -15.09
N GLN A 149 -13.27 3.08 -14.24
CA GLN A 149 -14.72 2.93 -14.36
C GLN A 149 -15.44 3.81 -13.33
N THR A 150 -15.90 4.99 -13.75
CA THR A 150 -16.70 5.91 -12.92
C THR A 150 -18.04 5.35 -12.44
N THR A 151 -18.45 4.17 -12.93
CA THR A 151 -19.74 3.53 -12.64
C THR A 151 -19.61 2.12 -12.04
N SER A 152 -18.43 1.70 -11.55
CA SER A 152 -18.27 0.34 -11.02
C SER A 152 -19.18 0.10 -9.80
N ASN A 153 -20.11 -0.85 -9.91
CA ASN A 153 -20.96 -1.29 -8.79
C ASN A 153 -20.24 -2.30 -7.87
N SER A 154 -19.06 -2.77 -8.26
CA SER A 154 -18.22 -3.65 -7.46
C SER A 154 -17.58 -2.89 -6.31
N LEU A 155 -17.49 -3.55 -5.16
CA LEU A 155 -16.80 -3.02 -3.99
C LEU A 155 -15.28 -2.95 -4.26
N PRO A 156 -14.63 -1.81 -4.00
CA PRO A 156 -13.19 -1.73 -4.11
C PRO A 156 -12.52 -2.60 -3.03
N ASN A 157 -11.75 -3.61 -3.46
CA ASN A 157 -10.96 -4.41 -2.54
C ASN A 157 -9.67 -3.67 -2.19
N PHE A 158 -9.61 -3.10 -0.98
CA PHE A 158 -8.42 -2.45 -0.42
C PHE A 158 -7.57 -3.37 0.47
N GLY A 159 -7.89 -4.66 0.55
CA GLY A 159 -7.17 -5.65 1.36
C GLY A 159 -5.69 -5.78 1.00
N TRP A 160 -5.24 -5.22 -0.14
CA TRP A 160 -3.83 -5.11 -0.51
C TRP A 160 -3.05 -4.07 0.31
N ALA A 161 -3.69 -2.99 0.76
CA ALA A 161 -3.10 -2.00 1.66
C ALA A 161 -3.16 -2.43 3.14
N ALA A 162 -4.00 -3.42 3.44
CA ALA A 162 -4.21 -3.96 4.78
C ALA A 162 -3.71 -5.40 4.91
N ASN A 163 -2.47 -5.64 4.47
CA ASN A 163 -1.66 -6.70 5.10
C ASN A 163 -1.12 -6.20 6.45
N SER A 164 -1.97 -5.57 7.27
CA SER A 164 -1.76 -5.57 8.72
C SER A 164 -2.02 -7.01 9.17
N TYR A 165 -1.02 -7.86 8.98
CA TYR A 165 -0.85 -9.04 9.80
C TYR A 165 -1.10 -8.60 11.25
N PHE A 166 -1.85 -9.42 11.98
CA PHE A 166 -2.03 -9.37 13.44
C PHE A 166 -0.65 -9.24 14.15
N ILE A 167 -0.05 -8.05 14.16
CA ILE A 167 1.23 -7.79 14.81
C ILE A 167 0.99 -7.13 16.16
N ASP A 168 -0.12 -6.42 16.34
CA ASP A 168 -0.54 -5.99 17.65
C ASP A 168 -1.80 -6.73 18.07
N ALA A 169 -1.70 -7.47 19.19
CA ALA A 169 -2.84 -7.81 20.03
C ALA A 169 -3.47 -6.57 20.70
N GLY A 170 -3.07 -5.36 20.27
CA GLY A 170 -3.54 -4.08 20.76
C GLY A 170 -4.75 -3.61 19.97
N SER A 171 -5.77 -3.16 20.69
CA SER A 171 -6.91 -2.44 20.12
C SER A 171 -6.44 -1.23 19.33
N ASN A 172 -7.01 -0.98 18.16
CA ASN A 172 -6.79 0.25 17.41
C ASN A 172 -7.12 1.49 18.29
N PRO A 173 -6.11 2.26 18.76
CA PRO A 173 -6.34 3.32 19.73
C PRO A 173 -7.18 4.47 19.16
N ALA A 174 -7.21 4.63 17.84
CA ALA A 174 -7.99 5.65 17.14
C ALA A 174 -9.50 5.51 17.42
N TRP A 175 -10.00 4.28 17.58
CA TRP A 175 -11.42 4.00 17.73
C TRP A 175 -11.90 3.88 19.18
N LYS A 176 -11.00 4.01 20.17
CA LYS A 176 -11.33 3.75 21.59
C LYS A 176 -12.53 4.59 22.09
N VAL A 177 -12.47 5.91 21.91
CA VAL A 177 -13.54 6.83 22.37
C VAL A 177 -14.82 6.64 21.54
N ALA A 178 -14.69 6.32 20.25
CA ALA A 178 -15.83 6.01 19.41
C ALA A 178 -16.53 4.72 19.83
N LEU A 179 -15.81 3.69 20.24
CA LEU A 179 -16.39 2.44 20.77
C LEU A 179 -17.14 2.65 22.08
N GLU A 180 -16.61 3.51 22.97
CA GLU A 180 -17.33 3.93 24.18
C GLU A 180 -18.63 4.66 23.83
N ASP A 181 -18.63 5.49 22.80
CA ASP A 181 -19.84 6.19 22.34
C ASP A 181 -20.85 5.24 21.69
N ILE A 182 -20.38 4.34 20.82
CA ILE A 182 -21.20 3.31 20.16
C ILE A 182 -21.83 2.37 21.20
N SER A 183 -21.18 2.14 22.35
CA SER A 183 -21.76 1.29 23.41
C SER A 183 -23.12 1.77 23.95
N GLN A 184 -23.46 3.05 23.72
CA GLN A 184 -24.74 3.64 24.12
C GLN A 184 -25.85 3.40 23.08
N THR A 185 -25.51 2.84 21.93
CA THR A 185 -26.40 2.63 20.78
C THR A 185 -27.00 1.23 20.80
N LYS A 186 -28.11 1.02 20.09
CA LYS A 186 -28.86 -0.25 20.12
C LYS A 186 -28.25 -1.32 19.22
N GLU A 187 -27.93 -0.96 17.98
CA GLU A 187 -27.38 -1.86 16.97
C GLU A 187 -26.63 -1.03 15.92
N ILE A 188 -25.46 -1.53 15.50
CA ILE A 188 -24.62 -0.86 14.50
C ILE A 188 -24.33 -1.77 13.31
N LEU A 189 -24.39 -1.20 12.11
CA LEU A 189 -23.97 -1.84 10.88
C LEU A 189 -22.54 -1.41 10.53
N VAL A 190 -21.65 -2.38 10.40
CA VAL A 190 -20.25 -2.16 10.05
C VAL A 190 -20.04 -2.40 8.56
N LEU A 191 -19.67 -1.33 7.86
CA LEU A 191 -19.20 -1.35 6.49
C LEU A 191 -17.67 -1.44 6.49
N PHE A 192 -17.13 -2.26 5.60
CA PHE A 192 -15.69 -2.46 5.42
C PHE A 192 -14.95 -2.91 6.68
N PRO A 193 -15.33 -4.07 7.26
CA PRO A 193 -14.73 -4.57 8.49
C PRO A 193 -13.26 -5.02 8.34
N GLU A 194 -12.73 -5.11 7.11
CA GLU A 194 -11.49 -5.80 6.77
C GLU A 194 -11.44 -7.21 7.41
N TRP A 195 -10.33 -7.56 8.08
CA TRP A 195 -10.17 -8.81 8.83
C TRP A 195 -10.89 -8.83 10.19
N GLY A 196 -11.69 -7.81 10.50
CA GLY A 196 -12.59 -7.78 11.65
C GLY A 196 -11.96 -7.37 12.98
N ASP A 197 -10.89 -6.57 12.98
CA ASP A 197 -10.33 -6.01 14.23
C ASP A 197 -11.41 -5.25 15.04
N ILE A 198 -12.12 -4.33 14.38
CA ILE A 198 -13.21 -3.57 15.00
C ILE A 198 -14.35 -4.47 15.48
N LEU A 199 -14.65 -5.54 14.73
CA LEU A 199 -15.72 -6.48 15.06
C LEU A 199 -15.38 -7.26 16.34
N LYS A 200 -14.12 -7.61 16.56
CA LYS A 200 -13.66 -8.21 17.82
C LYS A 200 -13.87 -7.26 18.98
N GLN A 201 -13.53 -5.98 18.82
CA GLN A 201 -13.69 -4.98 19.86
C GLN A 201 -15.18 -4.74 20.20
N LEU A 202 -16.05 -4.65 19.19
CA LEU A 202 -17.50 -4.59 19.38
C LEU A 202 -18.05 -5.83 20.11
N SER A 203 -17.56 -7.02 19.76
CA SER A 203 -17.94 -8.29 20.41
C SER A 203 -17.52 -8.32 21.88
N ILE A 204 -16.30 -7.86 22.21
CA ILE A 204 -15.80 -7.76 23.60
C ILE A 204 -16.69 -6.81 24.42
N LEU A 205 -17.10 -5.69 23.82
CA LEU A 205 -17.99 -4.71 24.45
C LEU A 205 -19.47 -5.13 24.45
N LYS A 206 -19.80 -6.30 23.91
CA LYS A 206 -21.17 -6.85 23.79
C LYS A 206 -22.14 -5.92 23.05
N ILE A 207 -21.62 -5.14 22.12
CA ILE A 207 -22.43 -4.25 21.27
C ILE A 207 -23.04 -5.11 20.16
N PRO A 208 -24.36 -5.09 19.93
CA PRO A 208 -24.97 -5.77 18.79
C PRO A 208 -24.52 -5.15 17.47
N PHE A 209 -23.99 -5.98 16.56
CA PHE A 209 -23.58 -5.50 15.25
C PHE A 209 -23.90 -6.48 14.12
N GLN A 210 -24.09 -5.91 12.94
CA GLN A 210 -24.11 -6.62 11.66
C GLN A 210 -22.92 -6.12 10.83
N SER A 211 -22.35 -6.99 10.00
CA SER A 211 -21.19 -6.64 9.18
C SER A 211 -21.41 -7.03 7.73
N ILE A 212 -20.91 -6.21 6.80
CA ILE A 212 -20.95 -6.50 5.36
C ILE A 212 -19.53 -6.49 4.81
N THR A 213 -19.19 -7.53 4.05
CA THR A 213 -17.95 -7.57 3.25
C THR A 213 -18.26 -8.09 1.85
N SER A 214 -17.41 -7.74 0.89
CA SER A 214 -17.40 -8.30 -0.47
C SER A 214 -16.35 -9.38 -0.66
N ASP A 215 -15.35 -9.48 0.22
CA ASP A 215 -14.29 -10.46 0.07
C ASP A 215 -14.73 -11.78 0.69
N GLU A 216 -14.78 -12.82 -0.14
CA GLU A 216 -15.18 -14.16 0.29
C GLU A 216 -14.22 -14.72 1.36
N ASN A 217 -12.93 -14.36 1.32
CA ASN A 217 -11.96 -14.80 2.32
C ASN A 217 -12.19 -14.10 3.66
N GLU A 218 -12.42 -12.77 3.64
CA GLU A 218 -12.78 -12.02 4.84
C GLU A 218 -14.08 -12.55 5.42
N PHE A 219 -15.10 -12.79 4.59
CA PHE A 219 -16.37 -13.36 5.00
C PHE A 219 -16.18 -14.70 5.72
N ARG A 220 -15.48 -15.66 5.09
CA ARG A 220 -15.22 -16.97 5.69
C ARG A 220 -14.45 -16.86 7.00
N PHE A 221 -13.49 -15.94 7.08
CA PHE A 221 -12.72 -15.70 8.30
C PHE A 221 -13.59 -15.11 9.41
N ILE A 222 -14.31 -14.01 9.15
CA ILE A 222 -15.20 -13.35 10.11
C ILE A 222 -16.28 -14.31 10.58
N GLN A 223 -16.91 -15.04 9.66
CA GLN A 223 -17.98 -15.99 9.96
C GLN A 223 -17.51 -17.12 10.89
N SER A 224 -16.30 -17.63 10.67
CA SER A 224 -15.77 -18.75 11.44
C SER A 224 -15.11 -18.35 12.76
N LYS A 225 -14.59 -17.13 12.89
CA LYS A 225 -13.74 -16.70 14.02
C LYS A 225 -14.32 -15.59 14.88
N ILE A 226 -15.25 -14.78 14.36
CA ILE A 226 -15.69 -13.54 15.02
C ILE A 226 -17.19 -13.52 15.25
N THR A 227 -18.01 -13.58 14.20
CA THR A 227 -19.47 -13.48 14.33
C THR A 227 -20.22 -14.23 13.23
N ALA A 228 -21.41 -14.73 13.55
CA ALA A 228 -22.35 -15.25 12.55
C ALA A 228 -23.11 -14.16 11.79
N THR A 229 -23.12 -12.91 12.29
CA THR A 229 -23.88 -11.77 11.74
C THR A 229 -23.10 -11.01 10.65
N VAL A 230 -22.43 -11.75 9.77
CA VAL A 230 -21.75 -11.20 8.59
C VAL A 230 -22.49 -11.59 7.32
N ARG A 231 -22.61 -10.65 6.38
CA ARG A 231 -23.19 -10.85 5.05
C ARG A 231 -22.12 -10.66 3.97
N LEU A 232 -22.13 -11.55 2.99
CA LEU A 232 -21.32 -11.43 1.78
C LEU A 232 -22.16 -10.73 0.72
N GLU A 233 -21.74 -9.53 0.32
CA GLU A 233 -22.42 -8.75 -0.71
C GLU A 233 -21.42 -8.37 -1.80
N ASN A 234 -21.70 -8.80 -3.04
CA ASN A 234 -20.85 -8.49 -4.19
C ASN A 234 -21.05 -7.06 -4.71
N GLN A 235 -22.17 -6.43 -4.34
CA GLN A 235 -22.54 -5.07 -4.72
C GLN A 235 -23.04 -4.33 -3.49
N LEU A 236 -22.43 -3.18 -3.18
CA LEU A 236 -22.85 -2.36 -2.04
C LEU A 236 -24.04 -1.46 -2.37
N PHE A 237 -24.14 -1.02 -3.62
CA PHE A 237 -25.14 -0.06 -4.03
C PHE A 237 -26.27 -0.74 -4.82
N PRO A 238 -27.53 -0.30 -4.64
CA PRO A 238 -27.97 0.78 -3.74
C PRO A 238 -28.02 0.33 -2.28
N LEU A 239 -27.59 1.19 -1.36
CA LEU A 239 -27.44 0.82 0.05
C LEU A 239 -28.79 0.56 0.74
N ARG A 240 -29.87 1.16 0.24
CA ARG A 240 -31.24 0.95 0.75
C ARG A 240 -31.68 -0.52 0.83
N ASN A 241 -31.11 -1.39 -0.01
CA ASN A 241 -31.45 -2.82 -0.02
C ASN A 241 -30.76 -3.57 1.14
N ILE A 242 -29.69 -2.99 1.67
CA ILE A 242 -28.81 -3.59 2.66
C ILE A 242 -29.05 -2.95 4.03
N LEU A 243 -29.24 -1.63 4.05
CA LEU A 243 -29.56 -0.83 5.22
C LEU A 243 -31.03 -1.04 5.61
N ASN A 244 -31.25 -1.79 6.69
CA ASN A 244 -32.54 -1.74 7.38
C ASN A 244 -32.69 -0.35 8.02
N GLN A 245 -33.88 0.26 7.90
CA GLN A 245 -34.15 1.68 8.16
C GLN A 245 -33.84 2.22 9.58
N ALA A 246 -33.25 1.45 10.50
CA ALA A 246 -33.19 1.82 11.91
C ALA A 246 -31.85 1.57 12.63
N THR A 247 -30.73 1.37 11.93
CA THR A 247 -29.42 1.12 12.58
C THR A 247 -28.43 2.26 12.36
N ASP A 248 -27.55 2.47 13.34
CA ASP A 248 -26.36 3.31 13.17
C ASP A 248 -25.40 2.65 12.17
N ILE A 249 -24.56 3.45 11.53
CA ILE A 249 -23.62 2.98 10.50
C ILE A 249 -22.20 3.34 10.89
N LEU A 250 -21.30 2.36 10.80
CA LEU A 250 -19.88 2.48 11.00
C LEU A 250 -19.13 2.18 9.71
N VAL A 251 -18.43 3.16 9.16
CA VAL A 251 -17.45 2.99 8.08
C VAL A 251 -16.08 2.85 8.72
N TYR A 252 -15.59 1.62 8.86
CA TYR A 252 -14.35 1.35 9.60
C TYR A 252 -13.10 1.81 8.84
N LEU A 253 -13.03 1.51 7.54
CA LEU A 253 -11.92 1.93 6.70
C LEU A 253 -11.82 3.47 6.62
N PRO A 254 -10.61 4.05 6.73
CA PRO A 254 -10.42 5.49 6.54
C PRO A 254 -10.87 5.94 5.15
N LEU A 255 -11.66 7.02 5.09
CA LEU A 255 -12.29 7.48 3.85
C LEU A 255 -11.29 7.82 2.75
N ASN A 256 -10.09 8.30 3.12
CA ASN A 256 -9.02 8.64 2.17
C ASN A 256 -8.52 7.45 1.34
N ARG A 257 -8.86 6.21 1.72
CA ARG A 257 -8.55 5.01 0.93
C ARG A 257 -9.46 4.87 -0.29
N PHE A 258 -10.65 5.49 -0.28
CA PHE A 258 -11.61 5.39 -1.37
C PHE A 258 -11.43 6.54 -2.38
N PRO A 259 -11.78 6.35 -3.66
CA PRO A 259 -11.91 7.46 -4.62
C PRO A 259 -13.00 8.46 -4.20
N SER A 260 -12.84 9.74 -4.55
CA SER A 260 -13.75 10.81 -4.15
C SER A 260 -15.20 10.57 -4.58
N PHE A 261 -15.42 10.16 -5.83
CA PHE A 261 -16.75 9.84 -6.36
C PHE A 261 -17.45 8.74 -5.54
N TRP A 262 -16.68 7.82 -4.99
CA TRP A 262 -17.19 6.68 -4.22
C TRP A 262 -17.58 7.13 -2.81
N ILE A 263 -16.79 8.03 -2.20
CA ILE A 263 -17.10 8.66 -0.91
C ILE A 263 -18.38 9.49 -1.01
N GLU A 264 -18.50 10.31 -2.05
CA GLU A 264 -19.69 11.14 -2.28
C GLU A 264 -20.95 10.28 -2.46
N LYS A 265 -20.85 9.23 -3.29
CA LYS A 265 -21.94 8.26 -3.48
C LYS A 265 -22.30 7.54 -2.19
N LEU A 266 -21.30 7.13 -1.40
CA LEU A 266 -21.49 6.50 -0.10
C LEU A 266 -22.29 7.42 0.83
N PHE A 267 -21.89 8.69 0.98
CA PHE A 267 -22.57 9.62 1.86
C PHE A 267 -24.00 9.94 1.41
N ALA A 268 -24.22 10.12 0.10
CA ALA A 268 -25.57 10.35 -0.44
C ALA A 268 -26.51 9.16 -0.12
N GLU A 269 -26.07 7.94 -0.43
CA GLU A 269 -26.87 6.73 -0.22
C GLU A 269 -27.09 6.41 1.27
N ILE A 270 -26.10 6.68 2.13
CA ILE A 270 -26.27 6.58 3.58
C ILE A 270 -27.27 7.63 4.05
N SER A 271 -27.15 8.87 3.61
CA SER A 271 -28.08 9.95 3.96
C SER A 271 -29.53 9.61 3.61
N ASP A 272 -29.75 9.00 2.45
CA ASP A 272 -31.09 8.63 1.97
C ASP A 272 -31.70 7.45 2.73
N SER A 273 -30.86 6.58 3.31
CA SER A 273 -31.29 5.35 3.97
C SER A 273 -31.32 5.44 5.50
N LEU A 274 -30.54 6.34 6.09
CA LEU A 274 -30.40 6.49 7.53
C LEU A 274 -31.55 7.30 8.10
N ALA A 275 -32.29 6.71 9.04
CA ALA A 275 -33.36 7.41 9.74
C ALA A 275 -32.84 8.54 10.64
N GLU A 276 -33.72 9.50 10.91
CA GLU A 276 -33.44 10.59 11.84
C GLU A 276 -33.09 10.08 13.24
N GLY A 277 -32.15 10.78 13.88
CA GLY A 277 -31.64 10.41 15.19
C GLY A 277 -30.53 9.37 15.16
N ASN A 278 -30.38 8.61 14.08
CA ASN A 278 -29.28 7.64 13.94
C ASN A 278 -27.95 8.32 13.59
N HIS A 279 -26.89 7.56 13.76
CA HIS A 279 -25.51 8.04 13.75
C HIS A 279 -24.70 7.38 12.64
N LEU A 280 -23.84 8.20 12.02
CA LEU A 280 -22.81 7.79 11.08
C LEU A 280 -21.44 8.01 11.72
N TYR A 281 -20.67 6.94 11.83
CA TYR A 281 -19.30 6.93 12.33
C TYR A 281 -18.34 6.65 11.19
N PHE A 282 -17.28 7.44 11.05
CA PHE A 282 -16.23 7.21 10.06
C PHE A 282 -14.90 7.80 10.50
N SER A 283 -13.82 7.39 9.83
CA SER A 283 -12.48 7.92 10.07
C SER A 283 -11.85 8.54 8.83
N VAL A 284 -10.95 9.49 9.05
CA VAL A 284 -10.15 10.18 8.02
C VAL A 284 -8.69 10.11 8.46
N ALA A 285 -7.83 9.58 7.60
CA ALA A 285 -6.40 9.50 7.86
C ALA A 285 -5.74 10.85 7.53
N ILE A 286 -5.09 11.46 8.51
CA ILE A 286 -4.33 12.70 8.32
C ILE A 286 -2.92 12.33 7.85
N LYS A 287 -2.41 13.04 6.84
CA LYS A 287 -0.99 12.94 6.48
C LYS A 287 -0.16 13.34 7.68
N SER A 288 0.54 12.37 8.29
CA SER A 288 1.38 12.66 9.44
C SER A 288 2.52 13.58 9.02
N ASN A 289 2.78 14.60 9.83
CA ASN A 289 3.82 15.61 9.57
C ASN A 289 5.23 15.08 9.91
N HIS A 290 5.41 13.76 9.91
CA HIS A 290 6.64 13.10 10.34
C HIS A 290 7.71 13.22 9.26
N SER A 291 8.50 14.29 9.35
CA SER A 291 9.64 14.62 8.48
C SER A 291 10.71 13.53 8.33
N ASN A 292 10.65 12.47 9.15
CA ASN A 292 11.71 11.46 9.26
C ASN A 292 11.34 10.09 8.63
N ARG A 293 10.13 9.92 8.09
CA ARG A 293 9.76 8.68 7.39
C ARG A 293 9.86 8.87 5.88
N PRO A 294 10.64 8.04 5.17
CA PRO A 294 10.75 8.13 3.71
C PRO A 294 9.56 7.50 2.97
N PHE A 295 8.63 6.87 3.71
CA PHE A 295 7.47 6.18 3.14
C PHE A 295 6.19 6.73 3.76
N SER A 296 5.21 7.04 2.91
CA SER A 296 3.85 7.41 3.28
C SER A 296 2.88 6.47 2.59
N ASP A 297 1.85 6.03 3.31
CA ASP A 297 0.78 5.23 2.71
C ASP A 297 0.09 6.02 1.61
N LEU A 298 -0.21 5.34 0.49
CA LEU A 298 -0.93 5.95 -0.61
C LEU A 298 -2.37 6.25 -0.17
N GLN A 299 -2.72 7.53 -0.11
CA GLN A 299 -4.10 7.98 0.02
C GLN A 299 -4.67 8.18 -1.39
N VAL A 300 -5.80 7.54 -1.68
CA VAL A 300 -6.47 7.65 -2.98
C VAL A 300 -7.15 9.01 -3.13
N SER A 301 -7.69 9.55 -2.03
CA SER A 301 -8.36 10.86 -2.00
C SER A 301 -7.85 11.76 -0.90
N GLU A 302 -7.78 13.06 -1.21
CA GLU A 302 -7.53 14.12 -0.23
C GLU A 302 -8.87 14.68 0.26
N ILE A 303 -9.07 14.73 1.58
CA ILE A 303 -10.30 15.20 2.21
C ILE A 303 -9.99 16.50 2.95
N ASP A 304 -10.59 17.60 2.51
CA ASP A 304 -10.52 18.89 3.19
C ASP A 304 -11.46 18.89 4.41
N LEU A 305 -10.88 18.70 5.59
CA LEU A 305 -11.61 18.65 6.86
C LEU A 305 -12.38 19.94 7.17
N ASN A 306 -12.01 21.09 6.58
CA ASN A 306 -12.74 22.35 6.79
C ASN A 306 -14.04 22.42 5.99
N LYS A 307 -14.07 21.78 4.81
CA LYS A 307 -15.26 21.76 3.93
C LYS A 307 -16.20 20.60 4.24
N LEU A 308 -15.67 19.52 4.82
CA LEU A 308 -16.43 18.31 5.13
C LEU A 308 -17.72 18.56 5.95
N PRO A 309 -17.72 19.39 7.02
CA PRO A 309 -18.95 19.66 7.77
C PRO A 309 -20.02 20.32 6.91
N SER A 310 -19.66 21.34 6.12
CA SER A 310 -20.61 22.04 5.24
C SER A 310 -21.21 21.12 4.18
N TYR A 311 -20.42 20.19 3.63
CA TYR A 311 -20.91 19.19 2.69
C TYR A 311 -21.89 18.21 3.35
N LEU A 312 -21.53 17.66 4.52
CA LEU A 312 -22.38 16.72 5.25
C LEU A 312 -23.69 17.37 5.76
N GLU A 313 -23.65 18.65 6.11
CA GLU A 313 -24.86 19.41 6.44
C GLU A 313 -25.85 19.47 5.27
N THR A 314 -25.38 19.60 4.02
CA THR A 314 -26.28 19.55 2.84
C THR A 314 -26.98 18.20 2.68
N LEU A 315 -26.41 17.14 3.26
CA LEU A 315 -26.97 15.78 3.30
C LEU A 315 -27.76 15.53 4.59
N GLY A 316 -28.06 16.56 5.41
CA GLY A 316 -28.85 16.43 6.63
C GLY A 316 -28.10 15.93 7.87
N PHE A 317 -26.77 15.86 7.81
CA PHE A 317 -25.94 15.52 8.97
C PHE A 317 -25.50 16.78 9.72
N LYS A 318 -26.20 17.13 10.81
CA LYS A 318 -26.02 18.44 11.48
C LYS A 318 -25.26 18.38 12.81
N LYS A 319 -25.37 17.30 13.60
CA LYS A 319 -24.67 17.19 14.90
C LYS A 319 -23.36 16.45 14.75
N VAL A 320 -22.25 17.17 14.88
CA VAL A 320 -20.89 16.62 14.82
C VAL A 320 -20.35 16.37 16.22
N ARG A 321 -19.67 15.23 16.40
CA ARG A 321 -18.82 14.96 17.55
C ARG A 321 -17.46 14.47 17.07
N ASP A 322 -16.41 15.17 17.48
CA ASP A 322 -15.03 14.72 17.30
C ASP A 322 -14.72 13.66 18.38
N LEU A 323 -14.34 12.46 17.94
CA LEU A 323 -14.03 11.29 18.76
C LEU A 323 -12.55 10.88 18.61
N SER A 324 -11.73 11.77 18.04
CA SER A 324 -10.33 11.50 17.72
C SER A 324 -9.47 11.39 18.98
N THR A 325 -8.66 10.34 19.06
CA THR A 325 -7.70 10.10 20.16
C THR A 325 -6.24 10.27 19.74
N THR A 326 -5.97 10.20 18.44
CA THR A 326 -4.63 10.25 17.86
C THR A 326 -4.52 11.40 16.87
N GLU A 327 -3.30 11.90 16.64
CA GLU A 327 -3.05 12.97 15.66
C GLU A 327 -3.12 12.47 14.21
N ASP A 328 -2.82 11.19 13.99
CA ASP A 328 -2.74 10.58 12.66
C ASP A 328 -4.11 10.23 12.05
N THR A 329 -5.13 10.02 12.88
CA THR A 329 -6.47 9.63 12.43
C THR A 329 -7.53 10.41 13.16
N LYS A 330 -8.39 11.08 12.39
CA LYS A 330 -9.60 11.72 12.90
C LYS A 330 -10.77 10.77 12.83
N VAL A 331 -11.53 10.68 13.90
CA VAL A 331 -12.75 9.87 13.98
C VAL A 331 -13.91 10.79 14.31
N PHE A 332 -14.96 10.72 13.50
CA PHE A 332 -16.12 11.58 13.64
C PHE A 332 -17.39 10.76 13.82
N ARG A 333 -18.33 11.34 14.57
CA ARG A 333 -19.74 10.94 14.56
C ARG A 333 -20.59 12.09 14.06
N TYR A 334 -21.46 11.79 13.10
CA TYR A 334 -22.50 12.69 12.61
C TYR A 334 -23.87 12.10 12.89
N THR A 335 -24.80 12.90 13.43
CA THR A 335 -26.20 12.49 13.60
C THR A 335 -27.06 13.05 12.48
N LYS A 336 -27.88 12.19 11.87
CA LYS A 336 -28.91 12.58 10.90
C LYS A 336 -30.02 13.31 11.64
N LEU A 337 -30.35 14.52 11.18
CA LEU A 337 -31.46 15.31 11.70
C LEU A 337 -32.35 15.74 10.55
N ASP A 338 -33.63 15.90 10.85
CA ASP A 338 -34.61 16.35 9.87
C ASP A 338 -34.16 17.69 9.26
N THR A 339 -34.27 17.79 7.93
CA THR A 339 -33.78 18.95 7.16
C THR A 339 -34.56 20.21 7.46
#